data_AF-A0A8H7UPC6-F1
#
_entry.id   AF-A0A8H7UPC6-F1
#
_cell.length_a   1.000
_cell.length_b   1.000
_cell.length_c   1.000
_cell.angle_alpha   90.00
_cell.angle_beta   90.00
_cell.angle_gamma   90.00
#
_symmetry.space_group_name_H-M   'P 1'
#
loop_
_entity.id
_entity.type
_entity.pdbx_description
1 polymer ?
#
loop_
_entity_poly.entity_id
_entity_poly.type
_entity_poly.pdbx_seq_one_letter_code
_entity_poly.pdbx_strand_id
1 'polypeptide(L)'
;MILAGFNNYGYDDMNGVENTGGGFMDSSHYDNNGGNQTQNKTRPSEQTLRPVTIKQMLNSQQSHGESEFKIDNTDVTQVTFVAVVRQINPQSANIAYTMEDGTGSIDVRQWLDQIQQDSEAEREKRAQIIIGNYVRVVGRLTQFNQKTHVVAFQIRPINNANEITHHFLEAILTHLQFSKGRSVSLTSTYLIDPKCLLTFFYHLKHGQTGSMDTFSTSAYNANNFVGNSQKSGGRGVNEDVIEVIQQFGHLDQGAEINQVVTRLQGKYSEKQV
;
A
#
# COMPACT_ATOMS: atom_id res chain seq x y z
N MET A 1 79.29 28.23 -5.43
CA MET A 1 79.97 26.92 -5.40
C MET A 1 78.87 25.88 -5.15
N ILE A 2 78.22 25.30 -6.18
CA ILE A 2 78.66 24.22 -7.10
C ILE A 2 79.13 23.00 -6.26
N LEU A 3 78.59 21.77 -6.27
CA LEU A 3 77.95 20.84 -7.25
C LEU A 3 76.83 20.03 -6.53
N ALA A 4 75.75 19.46 -7.12
CA ALA A 4 75.49 18.69 -8.35
C ALA A 4 75.94 17.21 -8.35
N GLY A 5 75.05 16.29 -8.78
CA GLY A 5 75.34 14.93 -9.30
C GLY A 5 74.53 13.82 -8.61
N PHE A 6 73.36 13.37 -9.08
CA PHE A 6 72.97 12.64 -10.31
C PHE A 6 73.36 11.14 -10.40
N ASN A 7 72.29 10.33 -10.50
CA ASN A 7 72.03 9.11 -11.30
C ASN A 7 73.00 7.92 -11.26
N ASN A 8 72.43 6.74 -11.04
CA ASN A 8 72.84 5.54 -11.76
C ASN A 8 71.61 4.85 -12.39
N TYR A 9 71.83 4.39 -13.62
CA TYR A 9 70.92 3.88 -14.63
C TYR A 9 70.64 2.38 -14.46
N GLY A 10 69.52 1.94 -15.04
CA GLY A 10 69.22 0.54 -15.34
C GLY A 10 68.02 0.40 -16.30
N TYR A 11 68.28 0.61 -17.59
CA TYR A 11 67.63 -0.02 -18.77
C TYR A 11 67.41 -1.53 -18.53
N ASP A 12 66.48 -2.33 -19.08
CA ASP A 12 65.50 -2.30 -20.17
C ASP A 12 64.56 -3.52 -19.92
N ASP A 13 63.30 -3.52 -20.37
CA ASP A 13 62.88 -4.28 -21.56
C ASP A 13 61.35 -4.26 -21.75
N MET A 14 60.96 -4.09 -23.01
CA MET A 14 59.61 -4.05 -23.53
C MET A 14 59.13 -5.46 -23.92
N ASN A 15 57.83 -5.72 -23.72
CA ASN A 15 56.90 -6.51 -24.55
C ASN A 15 55.66 -6.77 -23.68
N GLY A 16 54.42 -6.38 -23.99
CA GLY A 16 53.78 -6.30 -25.30
C GLY A 16 52.67 -7.36 -25.36
N VAL A 17 51.43 -6.90 -25.54
CA VAL A 17 50.21 -7.62 -25.99
C VAL A 17 49.20 -8.12 -24.93
N GLU A 18 48.21 -7.25 -24.73
CA GLU A 18 46.74 -7.42 -24.83
C GLU A 18 46.04 -8.79 -24.80
N ASN A 19 44.91 -8.75 -24.07
CA ASN A 19 43.60 -9.38 -24.34
C ASN A 19 43.40 -10.85 -23.94
N THR A 20 42.45 -11.10 -23.02
CA THR A 20 41.36 -12.11 -23.08
C THR A 20 40.54 -12.04 -21.78
N GLY A 21 39.21 -12.10 -21.90
CA GLY A 21 38.25 -11.83 -20.83
C GLY A 21 37.78 -13.03 -20.00
N GLY A 22 36.62 -12.84 -19.35
CA GLY A 22 35.82 -13.87 -18.68
C GLY A 22 36.15 -14.02 -17.18
N GLY A 23 35.21 -14.12 -16.25
CA GLY A 23 33.76 -14.28 -16.33
C GLY A 23 33.21 -14.46 -14.90
N PHE A 24 31.96 -14.08 -14.71
CA PHE A 24 31.15 -14.42 -13.54
C PHE A 24 31.01 -15.95 -13.46
N MET A 25 31.29 -16.54 -12.30
CA MET A 25 30.88 -17.91 -12.00
C MET A 25 29.95 -17.92 -10.79
N ASP A 26 28.67 -18.08 -11.11
CA ASP A 26 27.64 -18.68 -10.27
C ASP A 26 28.10 -20.10 -9.88
N SER A 27 28.16 -20.40 -8.59
CA SER A 27 28.42 -21.75 -8.10
C SER A 27 27.15 -22.27 -7.45
N SER A 28 26.36 -22.95 -8.27
CA SER A 28 25.37 -23.93 -7.86
C SER A 28 26.06 -25.01 -7.02
N HIS A 29 25.89 -24.96 -5.71
CA HIS A 29 26.32 -26.01 -4.80
C HIS A 29 25.18 -27.03 -4.65
N TYR A 30 25.33 -28.16 -5.36
CA TYR A 30 24.74 -29.43 -4.95
C TYR A 30 25.77 -30.09 -4.04
N ASP A 31 25.46 -30.26 -2.76
CA ASP A 31 25.95 -31.43 -2.05
C ASP A 31 25.05 -31.87 -0.90
N ASN A 32 24.97 -33.19 -0.78
CA ASN A 32 23.97 -33.95 -0.06
C ASN A 32 24.67 -34.56 1.17
N ASN A 33 24.33 -34.13 2.39
CA ASN A 33 24.63 -34.91 3.59
C ASN A 33 23.65 -34.61 4.73
N GLY A 34 23.18 -35.69 5.35
CA GLY A 34 22.14 -35.69 6.37
C GLY A 34 22.55 -35.03 7.67
N GLY A 35 21.61 -34.27 8.22
CA GLY A 35 21.70 -33.66 9.55
C GLY A 35 20.43 -32.89 9.81
N ASN A 36 19.47 -33.52 10.49
CA ASN A 36 18.19 -32.95 10.85
C ASN A 36 18.40 -31.91 11.97
N GLN A 37 18.90 -30.72 11.61
CA GLN A 37 18.84 -29.52 12.44
C GLN A 37 17.87 -28.57 11.76
N THR A 38 16.69 -28.45 12.35
CA THR A 38 15.72 -27.41 12.06
C THR A 38 16.33 -26.08 12.49
N GLN A 39 17.24 -25.56 11.67
CA GLN A 39 17.63 -24.16 11.73
C GLN A 39 16.36 -23.39 11.44
N ASN A 40 15.76 -22.84 12.49
CA ASN A 40 14.87 -21.71 12.39
C ASN A 40 15.66 -20.63 11.64
N LYS A 41 15.53 -20.62 10.31
CA LYS A 41 15.78 -19.43 9.50
C LYS A 41 14.80 -18.41 10.05
N THR A 42 15.26 -17.63 11.02
CA THR A 42 14.64 -16.37 11.39
C THR A 42 14.40 -15.67 10.07
N ARG A 43 13.13 -15.63 9.64
CA ARG A 43 12.73 -14.85 8.48
C ARG A 43 13.34 -13.47 8.72
N PRO A 44 14.07 -12.87 7.76
CA PRO A 44 14.46 -11.48 7.89
C PRO A 44 13.19 -10.75 8.32
N SER A 45 13.17 -10.16 9.52
CA SER A 45 11.97 -9.47 9.98
C SER A 45 11.73 -8.43 8.90
N GLU A 46 10.70 -8.61 8.08
CA GLU A 46 10.39 -7.70 6.99
C GLU A 46 10.11 -6.38 7.68
N GLN A 47 11.10 -5.48 7.69
CA GLN A 47 10.99 -4.17 8.28
C GLN A 47 10.06 -3.39 7.37
N THR A 48 8.76 -3.55 7.61
CA THR A 48 7.73 -2.90 6.82
C THR A 48 7.47 -1.52 7.43
N LEU A 49 7.46 -0.52 6.55
CA LEU A 49 7.01 0.83 6.89
C LEU A 49 5.49 0.87 6.68
N ARG A 50 4.74 1.03 7.77
CA ARG A 50 3.28 0.99 7.72
C ARG A 50 2.65 2.37 7.87
N PRO A 51 1.83 2.83 6.91
CA PRO A 51 1.03 4.04 7.08
C PRO A 51 -0.09 3.76 8.09
N VAL A 52 -0.16 4.57 9.14
CA VAL A 52 -1.13 4.41 10.23
C VAL A 52 -1.65 5.77 10.72
N THR A 53 -2.77 5.73 11.42
CA THR A 53 -3.29 6.84 12.23
C THR A 53 -2.75 6.77 13.66
N ILE A 54 -2.79 7.90 14.37
CA ILE A 54 -2.38 7.95 15.78
C ILE A 54 -3.25 7.03 16.63
N LYS A 55 -4.55 6.98 16.39
CA LYS A 55 -5.45 6.09 17.15
C LYS A 55 -5.06 4.62 17.02
N GLN A 56 -4.67 4.17 15.83
CA GLN A 56 -4.20 2.80 15.63
C GLN A 56 -2.92 2.52 16.41
N MET A 57 -2.00 3.48 16.47
CA MET A 57 -0.78 3.35 17.28
C MET A 57 -1.08 3.30 18.78
N LEU A 58 -1.99 4.15 19.27
CA LEU A 58 -2.38 4.18 20.69
C LEU A 58 -3.12 2.91 21.12
N ASN A 59 -3.86 2.28 20.21
CA ASN A 59 -4.56 1.02 20.44
C ASN A 59 -3.69 -0.22 20.13
N SER A 60 -2.43 -0.03 19.72
CA SER A 60 -1.54 -1.16 19.41
C SER A 60 -1.28 -2.00 20.65
N GLN A 61 -1.11 -3.30 20.44
CA GLN A 61 -0.89 -4.26 21.52
C GLN A 61 0.57 -4.71 21.52
N GLN A 62 1.14 -4.83 22.71
CA GLN A 62 2.44 -5.44 22.94
C GLN A 62 2.23 -6.62 23.91
N SER A 63 2.56 -7.84 23.49
CA SER A 63 2.28 -9.04 24.31
C SER A 63 3.22 -9.16 25.51
N HIS A 64 4.48 -8.77 25.35
CA HIS A 64 5.49 -8.67 26.40
C HIS A 64 6.38 -7.44 26.17
N GLY A 65 7.10 -6.95 27.19
CA GLY A 65 7.84 -5.68 27.09
C GLY A 65 8.85 -5.57 25.94
N GLU A 66 9.35 -6.70 25.45
CA GLU A 66 10.32 -6.78 24.34
C GLU A 66 9.70 -7.34 23.03
N SER A 67 8.39 -7.65 23.01
CA SER A 67 7.74 -8.14 21.78
C SER A 67 7.45 -7.00 20.80
N GLU A 68 7.37 -7.29 19.51
CA GLU A 68 6.98 -6.30 18.51
C GLU A 68 5.54 -5.81 18.72
N PHE A 69 5.26 -4.57 18.33
CA PHE A 69 3.91 -4.03 18.37
C PHE A 69 3.04 -4.70 17.33
N LYS A 70 1.78 -4.97 17.70
CA LYS A 70 0.77 -5.49 16.78
C LYS A 70 -0.30 -4.46 16.52
N ILE A 71 -0.59 -4.25 15.23
CA ILE A 71 -1.73 -3.49 14.73
C ILE A 71 -2.49 -4.42 13.78
N ASP A 72 -3.80 -4.60 14.00
CA ASP A 72 -4.63 -5.54 13.25
C ASP A 72 -4.06 -6.97 13.25
N ASN A 73 -3.60 -7.43 14.42
CA ASN A 73 -2.97 -8.73 14.64
C ASN A 73 -1.70 -9.01 13.83
N THR A 74 -1.13 -7.99 13.18
CA THR A 74 0.10 -8.09 12.39
C THR A 74 1.21 -7.30 13.07
N ASP A 75 2.42 -7.86 13.11
CA ASP A 75 3.62 -7.21 13.65
C ASP A 75 3.96 -5.96 12.84
N VAL A 76 4.30 -4.87 13.51
CA VAL A 76 4.65 -3.59 12.91
C VAL A 76 5.94 -3.06 13.51
N THR A 77 6.98 -3.00 12.68
CA THR A 77 8.30 -2.51 13.09
C THR A 77 8.45 -1.00 12.92
N GLN A 78 7.96 -0.44 11.81
CA GLN A 78 8.10 0.97 11.47
C GLN A 78 6.77 1.53 11.02
N VAL A 79 6.53 2.79 11.36
CA VAL A 79 5.29 3.50 11.05
C VAL A 79 5.58 4.81 10.35
N THR A 80 4.68 5.21 9.45
CA THR A 80 4.62 6.57 8.94
C THR A 80 3.24 7.16 9.21
N PHE A 81 3.23 8.44 9.60
CA PHE A 81 1.99 9.18 9.79
C PHE A 81 2.16 10.65 9.47
N VAL A 82 1.04 11.33 9.21
CA VAL A 82 0.98 12.78 9.02
C VAL A 82 0.22 13.40 10.19
N ALA A 83 0.78 14.44 10.81
CA ALA A 83 0.20 15.08 11.99
C ALA A 83 0.58 16.56 12.07
N VAL A 84 -0.22 17.32 12.82
CA VAL A 84 0.06 18.71 13.20
C VAL A 84 0.92 18.73 14.45
N VAL A 85 1.97 19.55 14.45
CA VAL A 85 2.80 19.78 15.63
C VAL A 85 2.06 20.68 16.61
N ARG A 86 1.84 20.21 17.84
CA ARG A 86 1.17 20.97 18.92
C ARG A 86 2.14 21.53 19.95
N GLN A 87 3.21 20.80 20.25
CA GLN A 87 4.23 21.25 21.19
C GLN A 87 5.61 20.79 20.72
N ILE A 88 6.62 21.62 20.98
CA ILE A 88 8.05 21.31 20.78
C ILE A 88 8.76 21.53 22.10
N ASN A 89 9.47 20.53 22.60
CA ASN A 89 10.22 20.55 23.84
C ASN A 89 11.65 20.05 23.61
N PRO A 90 12.60 20.94 23.26
CA PRO A 90 14.00 20.59 23.08
C PRO A 90 14.64 20.14 24.39
N GLN A 91 15.39 19.04 24.36
CA GLN A 91 16.19 18.54 25.47
C GLN A 91 17.66 18.41 25.05
N SER A 92 18.54 18.05 25.98
CA SER A 92 19.98 17.91 25.71
C SER A 92 20.30 16.81 24.69
N ALA A 93 19.60 15.68 24.72
CA ALA A 93 19.88 14.52 23.87
C ALA A 93 18.83 14.30 22.76
N ASN A 94 17.62 14.83 22.91
CA ASN A 94 16.52 14.65 21.96
C ASN A 94 15.62 15.88 21.91
N ILE A 95 14.77 15.95 20.90
CA ILE A 95 13.65 16.88 20.85
C ILE A 95 12.36 16.06 21.00
N ALA A 96 11.54 16.44 21.98
CA ALA A 96 10.24 15.83 22.19
C ALA A 96 9.14 16.71 21.59
N TYR A 97 8.28 16.11 20.79
CA TYR A 97 7.13 16.75 20.15
C TYR A 97 5.84 16.12 20.66
N THR A 98 4.79 16.91 20.77
CA THR A 98 3.42 16.40 20.87
C THR A 98 2.70 16.72 19.56
N MET A 99 2.13 15.70 18.93
CA MET A 99 1.51 15.81 17.60
C MET A 99 0.12 15.19 17.58
N GLU A 100 -0.78 15.70 16.73
CA GLU A 100 -2.13 15.18 16.55
C GLU A 100 -2.56 15.09 15.08
N ASP A 101 -3.42 14.14 14.75
CA ASP A 101 -3.94 13.90 13.39
C ASP A 101 -5.49 13.93 13.33
N GLY A 102 -6.13 14.34 14.43
CA GLY A 102 -7.59 14.31 14.61
C GLY A 102 -8.13 12.98 15.12
N THR A 103 -7.34 11.89 15.09
CA THR A 103 -7.70 10.58 15.65
C THR A 103 -7.14 10.37 17.06
N GLY A 104 -6.13 11.14 17.44
CA GLY A 104 -5.55 11.18 18.77
C GLY A 104 -4.35 12.12 18.86
N SER A 105 -3.68 12.10 20.01
CA SER A 105 -2.44 12.83 20.27
C SER A 105 -1.35 11.87 20.74
N ILE A 106 -0.12 12.04 20.25
CA ILE A 106 1.01 11.16 20.58
C ILE A 106 2.29 11.96 20.82
N ASP A 107 3.16 11.43 21.68
CA ASP A 107 4.50 11.97 21.88
C ASP A 107 5.46 11.35 20.86
N VAL A 108 6.27 12.20 20.24
CA VAL A 108 7.27 11.83 19.23
C VAL A 108 8.63 12.33 19.69
N ARG A 109 9.65 11.48 19.72
CA ARG A 109 11.02 11.83 20.15
C ARG A 109 11.98 11.67 18.99
N GLN A 110 12.80 12.68 18.75
CA GLN A 110 13.86 12.64 17.74
C GLN A 110 15.22 12.85 18.42
N TRP A 111 16.10 11.84 18.36
CA TRP A 111 17.42 11.90 18.99
C TRP A 111 18.37 12.79 18.18
N LEU A 112 19.12 13.65 18.87
CA LEU A 112 20.06 14.57 18.23
C LEU A 112 21.29 13.83 17.68
N ASP A 113 21.74 12.80 18.38
CA ASP A 113 22.94 12.03 18.02
C ASP A 113 22.77 11.25 16.71
N GLN A 114 21.54 10.81 16.40
CA GLN A 114 21.21 10.18 15.10
C GLN A 114 21.28 11.17 13.92
N ILE A 115 21.34 12.47 14.20
CA ILE A 115 21.35 13.56 13.22
C ILE A 115 22.69 14.33 13.26
N GLN A 116 23.55 14.06 14.24
CA GLN A 116 24.85 14.71 14.46
C GLN A 116 25.93 14.36 13.41
N GLN A 117 25.60 13.59 12.36
CA GLN A 117 26.26 13.79 11.06
C GLN A 117 25.76 15.11 10.47
N ASP A 118 26.13 16.21 11.12
CA ASP A 118 25.66 17.59 10.98
C ASP A 118 25.95 18.12 9.56
N SER A 119 25.06 17.83 8.62
CA SER A 119 24.93 18.66 7.43
C SER A 119 24.04 19.86 7.78
N GLU A 120 24.45 21.06 7.33
CA GLU A 120 23.66 22.29 7.46
C GLU A 120 22.20 22.08 7.01
N ALA A 121 22.01 21.24 5.99
CA ALA A 121 20.70 20.86 5.47
C ALA A 121 19.77 20.20 6.50
N GLU A 122 20.28 19.32 7.38
CA GLU A 122 19.44 18.69 8.42
C GLU A 122 19.08 19.67 9.53
N ARG A 123 19.93 20.65 9.83
CA ARG A 123 19.59 21.75 10.75
C ARG A 123 18.49 22.62 10.17
N GLU A 124 18.61 22.97 8.90
CA GLU A 124 17.60 23.77 8.19
C GLU A 124 16.24 23.05 8.12
N LYS A 125 16.22 21.74 7.81
CA LYS A 125 14.98 20.94 7.83
C LYS A 125 14.29 20.95 9.20
N ARG A 126 15.07 20.87 10.29
CA ARG A 126 14.51 20.95 11.65
C ARG A 126 13.94 22.33 11.96
N ALA A 127 14.60 23.40 11.49
CA ALA A 127 14.12 24.77 11.67
C ALA A 127 12.75 25.00 10.99
N GLN A 128 12.41 24.20 9.98
CA GLN A 128 11.11 24.25 9.29
C GLN A 128 9.99 23.50 10.02
N ILE A 129 10.31 22.76 11.11
CA ILE A 129 9.30 22.09 11.94
C ILE A 129 8.74 23.11 12.94
N ILE A 130 7.55 23.62 12.64
CA ILE A 130 6.90 24.71 13.39
C ILE A 130 5.57 24.25 13.97
N ILE A 131 5.24 24.73 15.18
CA ILE A 131 3.93 24.49 15.81
C ILE A 131 2.80 24.98 14.91
N GLY A 132 1.75 24.18 14.77
CA GLY A 132 0.59 24.45 13.93
C GLY A 132 0.72 23.95 12.49
N ASN A 133 1.92 23.56 12.05
CA ASN A 133 2.14 23.03 10.71
C ASN A 133 2.05 21.49 10.70
N TYR A 134 1.67 20.96 9.54
CA TYR A 134 1.67 19.53 9.27
C TYR A 134 3.08 19.02 8.95
N VAL A 135 3.39 17.84 9.48
CA VAL A 135 4.63 17.10 9.21
C VAL A 135 4.31 15.65 8.86
N ARG A 136 5.16 15.04 8.04
CA ARG A 136 5.25 13.59 7.91
C ARG A 136 6.33 13.06 8.83
N VAL A 137 5.97 12.05 9.61
CA VAL A 137 6.85 11.35 10.54
C VAL A 137 7.09 9.95 10.02
N VAL A 138 8.33 9.49 10.13
CA VAL A 138 8.73 8.09 9.97
C VAL A 138 9.48 7.69 11.24
N GLY A 139 9.05 6.61 11.88
CA GLY A 139 9.62 6.21 13.16
C GLY A 139 9.23 4.81 13.59
N ARG A 140 9.65 4.44 14.79
CA ARG A 140 9.33 3.17 15.44
C ARG A 140 8.49 3.41 16.69
N LEU A 141 7.52 2.53 16.91
CA LEU A 141 6.73 2.53 18.14
C LEU A 141 7.58 2.05 19.31
N THR A 142 7.40 2.69 20.46
CA THR A 142 8.04 2.32 21.71
C THR A 142 7.06 2.57 22.85
N GLN A 143 7.15 1.77 23.91
CA GLN A 143 6.33 1.96 25.10
C GLN A 143 7.26 2.22 26.29
N PHE A 144 6.97 3.27 27.04
CA PHE A 144 7.66 3.56 28.29
C PHE A 144 6.63 3.92 29.34
N ASN A 145 6.71 3.27 30.50
CA ASN A 145 5.76 3.45 31.59
C ASN A 145 4.29 3.33 31.12
N GLN A 146 4.00 2.24 30.39
CA GLN A 146 2.69 1.95 29.79
C GLN A 146 2.19 2.97 28.74
N LYS A 147 2.95 4.02 28.42
CA LYS A 147 2.60 5.03 27.41
C LYS A 147 3.32 4.78 26.09
N THR A 148 2.55 4.59 25.04
CA THR A 148 3.05 4.45 23.67
C THR A 148 3.50 5.82 23.13
N HIS A 149 4.68 5.84 22.51
CA HIS A 149 5.27 7.00 21.85
C HIS A 149 6.04 6.54 20.61
N VAL A 150 6.42 7.49 19.75
CA VAL A 150 7.20 7.21 18.54
C VAL A 150 8.61 7.75 18.70
N VAL A 151 9.61 6.92 18.40
CA VAL A 151 10.98 7.38 18.17
C VAL A 151 11.12 7.64 16.67
N ALA A 152 11.24 8.91 16.28
CA ALA A 152 11.28 9.33 14.89
C ALA A 152 12.70 9.25 14.33
N PHE A 153 12.82 8.61 13.16
CA PHE A 153 14.02 8.63 12.33
C PHE A 153 14.03 9.87 11.43
N GLN A 154 12.85 10.25 10.93
CA GLN A 154 12.69 11.39 10.04
C GLN A 154 11.39 12.14 10.35
N ILE A 155 11.48 13.46 10.40
CA ILE A 155 10.33 14.37 10.48
C ILE A 155 10.51 15.40 9.36
N ARG A 156 9.51 15.52 8.48
CA ARG A 156 9.55 16.41 7.33
C ARG A 156 8.32 17.31 7.30
N PRO A 157 8.46 18.64 7.11
CA PRO A 157 7.32 19.52 6.83
C PRO A 157 6.54 19.09 5.59
N ILE A 158 5.21 19.21 5.66
CA ILE A 158 4.32 19.01 4.51
C ILE A 158 4.24 20.30 3.71
N ASN A 159 4.64 20.25 2.44
CA ASN A 159 4.56 21.39 1.52
C ASN A 159 3.33 21.35 0.59
N ASN A 160 2.71 20.17 0.45
CA ASN A 160 1.54 19.96 -0.39
C ASN A 160 0.41 19.35 0.44
N ALA A 161 -0.73 20.04 0.53
CA ALA A 161 -1.88 19.60 1.31
C ALA A 161 -2.47 18.25 0.85
N ASN A 162 -2.27 17.86 -0.43
CA ASN A 162 -2.73 16.57 -0.94
C ASN A 162 -2.07 15.37 -0.23
N GLU A 163 -0.87 15.57 0.35
CA GLU A 163 -0.19 14.51 1.10
C GLU A 163 -0.97 14.10 2.36
N ILE A 164 -1.71 15.05 2.97
CA ILE A 164 -2.52 14.79 4.17
C ILE A 164 -3.66 13.82 3.81
N THR A 165 -4.44 14.17 2.78
CA THR A 165 -5.56 13.33 2.31
C THR A 165 -5.07 11.98 1.82
N HIS A 166 -3.97 11.97 1.04
CA HIS A 166 -3.35 10.73 0.57
C HIS A 166 -2.98 9.82 1.75
N HIS A 167 -2.33 10.35 2.78
CA HIS A 167 -1.92 9.59 3.96
C HIS A 167 -3.11 8.91 4.65
N PHE A 168 -4.22 9.63 4.85
CA PHE A 168 -5.41 9.03 5.47
C PHE A 168 -6.02 7.93 4.60
N LEU A 169 -6.11 8.13 3.29
CA LEU A 169 -6.59 7.10 2.35
C LEU A 169 -5.68 5.87 2.36
N GLU A 170 -4.37 6.08 2.40
CA GLU A 170 -3.36 5.03 2.46
C GLU A 170 -3.48 4.22 3.77
N ALA A 171 -3.59 4.89 4.92
CA ALA A 171 -3.77 4.24 6.21
C ALA A 171 -5.07 3.41 6.28
N ILE A 172 -6.18 3.92 5.72
CA ILE A 172 -7.45 3.19 5.63
C ILE A 172 -7.30 1.96 4.73
N LEU A 173 -6.72 2.13 3.54
CA LEU A 173 -6.52 1.03 2.59
C LEU A 173 -5.66 -0.08 3.22
N THR A 174 -4.53 0.28 3.83
CA THR A 174 -3.64 -0.66 4.50
C THR A 174 -4.35 -1.37 5.64
N HIS A 175 -5.12 -0.65 6.47
CA HIS A 175 -5.93 -1.27 7.52
C HIS A 175 -6.94 -2.29 6.98
N LEU A 176 -7.63 -1.96 5.87
CA LEU A 176 -8.57 -2.88 5.22
C LEU A 176 -7.86 -4.13 4.66
N GLN A 177 -6.68 -3.97 4.08
CA GLN A 177 -5.89 -5.10 3.57
C GLN A 177 -5.48 -6.08 4.68
N PHE A 178 -5.12 -5.57 5.86
CA PHE A 178 -4.76 -6.42 7.00
C PHE A 178 -5.98 -7.01 7.72
N SER A 179 -7.09 -6.27 7.82
CA SER A 179 -8.28 -6.71 8.56
C SER A 179 -9.22 -7.62 7.76
N LYS A 180 -9.36 -7.38 6.45
CA LYS A 180 -10.29 -8.12 5.57
C LYS A 180 -9.57 -9.01 4.55
N GLY A 181 -8.23 -8.98 4.54
CA GLY A 181 -7.42 -9.61 3.52
C GLY A 181 -7.31 -8.74 2.26
N ARG A 182 -6.29 -9.03 1.45
CA ARG A 182 -6.09 -8.33 0.17
C ARG A 182 -7.17 -8.74 -0.83
N SER A 183 -8.23 -7.94 -0.95
CA SER A 183 -9.22 -8.04 -2.03
C SER A 183 -8.64 -7.52 -3.35
N VAL A 184 -7.44 -7.96 -3.71
CA VAL A 184 -6.75 -7.54 -4.94
C VAL A 184 -6.01 -8.76 -5.47
N SER A 185 -6.74 -9.62 -6.18
CA SER A 185 -6.12 -10.52 -7.17
C SER A 185 -5.89 -9.69 -8.44
N LEU A 186 -4.84 -8.87 -8.46
CA LEU A 186 -4.32 -8.30 -9.71
C LEU A 186 -3.42 -9.34 -10.37
N THR A 187 -4.04 -10.40 -10.87
CA THR A 187 -3.45 -11.22 -11.91
C THR A 187 -4.04 -10.77 -13.24
N SER A 188 -3.14 -10.26 -14.09
CA SER A 188 -3.32 -9.93 -15.51
C SER A 188 -3.76 -8.50 -15.85
N THR A 189 -2.76 -7.73 -16.29
CA THR A 189 -2.71 -6.90 -17.51
C THR A 189 -4.06 -6.42 -18.06
N TYR A 190 -4.24 -5.09 -18.03
CA TYR A 190 -5.23 -4.30 -18.79
C TYR A 190 -6.55 -5.01 -19.07
N LEU A 191 -7.58 -4.76 -18.25
CA LEU A 191 -8.94 -4.40 -18.66
C LEU A 191 -9.70 -3.96 -17.40
N ILE A 192 -9.58 -2.68 -17.06
CA ILE A 192 -10.58 -2.05 -16.18
C ILE A 192 -11.85 -2.00 -17.03
N ASP A 193 -12.84 -2.83 -16.70
CA ASP A 193 -14.16 -2.73 -17.33
C ASP A 193 -14.71 -1.31 -17.09
N PRO A 194 -14.92 -0.49 -18.14
CA PRO A 194 -15.38 0.89 -18.00
C PRO A 194 -16.73 0.99 -17.27
N LYS A 195 -17.50 -0.10 -17.15
CA LYS A 195 -18.77 -0.12 -16.41
C LYS A 195 -18.57 -0.01 -14.89
N CYS A 196 -17.47 -0.52 -14.34
CA CYS A 196 -17.23 -0.49 -12.89
C CYS A 196 -16.89 0.93 -12.38
N LEU A 197 -16.18 1.72 -13.20
CA LEU A 197 -15.95 3.14 -12.91
C LEU A 197 -17.24 3.96 -13.03
N LEU A 198 -18.11 3.60 -13.98
CA LEU A 198 -19.38 4.29 -14.19
C LEU A 198 -20.34 4.13 -13.00
N THR A 199 -20.39 2.95 -12.36
CA THR A 199 -21.25 2.70 -11.18
C THR A 199 -20.85 3.53 -9.96
N PHE A 200 -19.55 3.76 -9.74
CA PHE A 200 -19.06 4.57 -8.63
C PHE A 200 -19.43 6.05 -8.80
N PHE A 201 -19.36 6.57 -10.03
CA PHE A 201 -19.79 7.94 -10.34
C PHE A 201 -21.32 8.09 -10.46
N TYR A 202 -22.05 7.03 -10.84
CA TYR A 202 -23.52 7.04 -10.88
C TYR A 202 -24.13 7.08 -9.47
N HIS A 203 -23.55 6.33 -8.51
CA HIS A 203 -24.02 6.33 -7.11
C HIS A 203 -23.71 7.64 -6.37
N LEU A 204 -22.65 8.37 -6.75
CA LEU A 204 -22.34 9.67 -6.15
C LEU A 204 -23.29 10.78 -6.62
N LYS A 205 -23.90 10.63 -7.81
CA LYS A 205 -24.83 11.63 -8.37
C LYS A 205 -26.30 11.48 -7.97
N HIS A 206 -26.71 10.34 -7.40
CA HIS A 206 -28.15 10.06 -7.17
C HIS A 206 -28.54 9.82 -5.71
N GLY A 207 -27.68 10.12 -4.73
CA GLY A 207 -28.09 10.33 -3.33
C GLY A 207 -29.07 9.31 -2.75
N GLN A 208 -28.90 8.00 -3.01
CA GLN A 208 -29.73 6.96 -2.40
C GLN A 208 -28.99 6.30 -1.24
N THR A 209 -29.50 6.52 -0.04
CA THR A 209 -29.15 5.80 1.19
C THR A 209 -29.84 4.44 1.17
N GLY A 210 -29.10 3.38 0.82
CA GLY A 210 -29.55 1.99 0.92
C GLY A 210 -28.72 1.24 1.95
N SER A 211 -29.40 0.56 2.88
CA SER A 211 -28.84 -0.22 3.99
C SER A 211 -27.84 -1.28 3.51
N MET A 212 -26.68 -1.34 4.16
CA MET A 212 -25.57 -2.23 3.79
C MET A 212 -25.76 -3.59 4.48
N ASP A 213 -26.55 -4.48 3.88
CA ASP A 213 -26.65 -5.86 4.32
C ASP A 213 -25.41 -6.66 3.86
N THR A 214 -24.62 -7.05 4.86
CA THR A 214 -23.72 -8.21 4.93
C THR A 214 -23.20 -8.82 3.62
N PHE A 215 -21.95 -8.51 3.28
CA PHE A 215 -21.16 -9.35 2.37
C PHE A 215 -20.67 -10.61 3.13
N SER A 216 -21.41 -11.71 2.99
CA SER A 216 -20.87 -13.04 3.30
C SER A 216 -19.93 -13.48 2.18
N THR A 217 -18.66 -13.72 2.51
CA THR A 217 -17.71 -14.35 1.60
C THR A 217 -18.09 -15.82 1.42
N SER A 218 -18.86 -16.15 0.40
CA SER A 218 -18.98 -17.52 -0.09
C SER A 218 -18.14 -17.66 -1.34
N ALA A 219 -17.07 -18.45 -1.25
CA ALA A 219 -16.27 -18.86 -2.39
C ALA A 219 -17.17 -19.63 -3.35
N TYR A 220 -17.51 -19.02 -4.49
CA TYR A 220 -18.20 -19.72 -5.57
C TYR A 220 -17.22 -20.71 -6.20
N ASN A 221 -17.31 -21.96 -5.73
CA ASN A 221 -16.75 -23.12 -6.40
C ASN A 221 -17.59 -23.41 -7.64
N ALA A 222 -17.02 -23.18 -8.82
CA ALA A 222 -17.71 -23.22 -10.11
C ALA A 222 -18.17 -24.62 -10.59
N ASN A 223 -18.21 -25.64 -9.71
CA ASN A 223 -18.51 -27.02 -10.11
C ASN A 223 -19.64 -27.71 -9.34
N ASN A 224 -20.50 -27.00 -8.60
CA ASN A 224 -21.66 -27.63 -7.96
C ASN A 224 -22.90 -26.71 -7.91
N PHE A 225 -23.45 -26.36 -9.07
CA PHE A 225 -24.85 -25.97 -9.16
C PHE A 225 -25.58 -26.78 -10.24
N VAL A 226 -25.60 -28.10 -10.04
CA VAL A 226 -26.69 -28.94 -10.50
C VAL A 226 -27.69 -28.99 -9.36
N GLY A 227 -28.55 -27.98 -9.31
CA GLY A 227 -29.58 -27.76 -8.30
C GLY A 227 -30.90 -27.39 -8.96
N ASN A 228 -31.46 -28.37 -9.69
CA ASN A 228 -32.88 -28.59 -9.98
C ASN A 228 -33.84 -27.38 -9.81
N SER A 229 -34.01 -26.57 -10.85
CA SER A 229 -35.24 -25.81 -11.08
C SER A 229 -35.90 -26.37 -12.33
N GLN A 230 -37.11 -26.91 -12.15
CA GLN A 230 -37.93 -27.54 -13.17
C GLN A 230 -37.94 -26.72 -14.46
N LYS A 231 -37.50 -27.37 -15.55
CA LYS A 231 -37.87 -27.00 -16.91
C LYS A 231 -39.41 -26.97 -17.01
N SER A 232 -40.02 -25.80 -16.99
CA SER A 232 -41.24 -25.55 -17.76
C SER A 232 -40.86 -24.78 -19.00
N GLY A 233 -40.97 -25.42 -20.16
CA GLY A 233 -40.57 -24.86 -21.44
C GLY A 233 -41.27 -23.53 -21.76
N GLY A 234 -40.47 -22.49 -21.95
CA GLY A 234 -40.87 -21.20 -22.49
C GLY A 234 -39.75 -20.19 -22.26
N ARG A 235 -39.17 -19.64 -23.33
CA ARG A 235 -38.34 -18.43 -23.20
C ARG A 235 -39.22 -17.34 -22.63
N GLY A 236 -38.78 -16.68 -21.56
CA GLY A 236 -39.53 -15.57 -20.96
C GLY A 236 -39.42 -14.32 -21.82
N VAL A 237 -40.42 -13.43 -21.74
CA VAL A 237 -40.45 -12.14 -22.47
C VAL A 237 -39.14 -11.38 -22.33
N ASN A 238 -38.57 -11.36 -21.11
CA ASN A 238 -37.34 -10.65 -20.80
C ASN A 238 -36.14 -11.14 -21.63
N GLU A 239 -36.06 -12.44 -21.94
CA GLU A 239 -34.98 -13.01 -22.74
C GLU A 239 -35.13 -12.59 -24.22
N ASP A 240 -36.35 -12.63 -24.74
CA ASP A 240 -36.65 -12.25 -26.12
C ASP A 240 -36.50 -10.72 -26.33
N VAL A 241 -36.82 -9.90 -25.32
CA VAL A 241 -36.57 -8.44 -25.34
C VAL A 241 -35.08 -8.15 -25.46
N ILE A 242 -34.25 -8.85 -24.68
CA ILE A 242 -32.80 -8.67 -24.70
C ILE A 242 -32.21 -9.06 -26.06
N GLU A 243 -32.68 -10.16 -26.66
CA GLU A 243 -32.25 -10.59 -28.00
C GLU A 243 -32.56 -9.52 -29.07
N VAL A 244 -33.75 -8.93 -29.02
CA VAL A 244 -34.14 -7.88 -29.98
C VAL A 244 -33.27 -6.63 -29.81
N ILE A 245 -33.02 -6.19 -28.58
CA ILE A 245 -32.17 -5.00 -28.33
C ILE A 245 -30.73 -5.23 -28.78
N GLN A 246 -30.18 -6.43 -28.60
CA GLN A 246 -28.82 -6.77 -29.04
C GLN A 246 -28.64 -6.66 -30.56
N GLN A 247 -29.70 -6.87 -31.36
CA GLN A 247 -29.65 -6.71 -32.82
C GLN A 247 -29.44 -5.25 -33.26
N PHE A 248 -29.86 -4.29 -32.43
CA PHE A 248 -29.70 -2.85 -32.70
C PHE A 248 -28.47 -2.23 -32.02
N GLY A 249 -27.58 -3.05 -31.45
CA GLY A 249 -26.35 -2.58 -30.80
C GLY A 249 -25.36 -1.85 -31.71
N HIS A 250 -25.62 -1.79 -33.03
CA HIS A 250 -24.83 -1.07 -34.02
C HIS A 250 -25.30 0.38 -34.25
N LEU A 251 -26.40 0.80 -33.62
CA LEU A 251 -26.93 2.17 -33.72
C LEU A 251 -26.62 2.94 -32.45
N ASP A 252 -26.04 4.14 -32.60
CA ASP A 252 -25.69 5.03 -31.46
C ASP A 252 -26.90 5.46 -30.62
N GLN A 253 -28.12 5.32 -31.15
CA GLN A 253 -29.38 5.69 -30.48
C GLN A 253 -30.11 4.50 -29.83
N GLY A 254 -29.59 3.26 -29.97
CA GLY A 254 -30.22 2.05 -29.46
C GLY A 254 -31.48 1.61 -30.24
N ALA A 255 -32.19 0.61 -29.72
CA ALA A 255 -33.45 0.12 -30.31
C ALA A 255 -34.63 1.02 -29.92
N GLU A 256 -35.42 1.46 -30.90
CA GLU A 256 -36.66 2.18 -30.61
C GLU A 256 -37.70 1.26 -29.95
N ILE A 257 -38.33 1.73 -28.86
CA ILE A 257 -39.31 0.97 -28.07
C ILE A 257 -40.43 0.41 -28.95
N ASN A 258 -40.96 1.22 -29.88
CA ASN A 258 -42.03 0.79 -30.78
C ASN A 258 -41.59 -0.36 -31.70
N GLN A 259 -40.32 -0.43 -32.08
CA GLN A 259 -39.77 -1.51 -32.90
C GLN A 259 -39.60 -2.80 -32.09
N VAL A 260 -39.18 -2.68 -30.82
CA VAL A 260 -39.07 -3.82 -29.89
C VAL A 260 -40.46 -4.41 -29.62
N VAL A 261 -41.44 -3.56 -29.30
CA VAL A 261 -42.82 -3.98 -29.06
C VAL A 261 -43.44 -4.61 -30.31
N THR A 262 -43.28 -4.01 -31.50
CA THR A 262 -43.78 -4.58 -32.76
C THR A 262 -43.20 -5.96 -33.06
N ARG A 263 -41.95 -6.22 -32.65
CA ARG A 263 -41.26 -7.50 -32.89
C ARG A 263 -41.66 -8.59 -31.89
N LEU A 264 -42.19 -8.19 -30.74
CA LEU A 264 -42.70 -9.08 -29.68
C LEU A 264 -44.23 -9.27 -29.76
N GLN A 265 -44.93 -8.36 -30.43
CA GLN A 265 -46.35 -8.48 -30.78
C GLN A 265 -46.55 -9.71 -31.67
N GLY A 266 -47.14 -10.76 -31.09
CA GLY A 266 -47.36 -12.05 -31.74
C GLY A 266 -46.79 -13.24 -30.95
N LYS A 267 -45.79 -13.02 -30.10
CA LYS A 267 -45.29 -14.03 -29.15
C LYS A 267 -45.89 -13.86 -27.75
N TYR A 268 -46.26 -12.64 -27.39
CA TYR A 268 -46.76 -12.29 -26.06
C TYR A 268 -47.93 -11.30 -26.17
N SER A 269 -48.79 -11.28 -25.14
CA SER A 269 -49.89 -10.32 -25.07
C SER A 269 -49.38 -8.92 -24.73
N GLU A 270 -50.15 -7.88 -25.06
CA GLU A 270 -49.81 -6.47 -24.78
C GLU A 270 -49.66 -6.15 -23.29
N LYS A 271 -50.19 -7.00 -22.40
CA LYS A 271 -49.97 -6.87 -20.95
C LYS A 271 -48.65 -7.50 -20.48
N GLN A 272 -48.01 -8.30 -21.31
CA GLN A 272 -46.79 -9.05 -21.02
C GLN A 272 -45.54 -8.41 -21.65
N VAL A 273 -45.70 -7.65 -22.73
CA VAL A 273 -44.65 -6.86 -23.41
C VAL A 273 -44.66 -5.44 -22.87
#